data_AF-A0A927N529-F1
#
_entry.id   AF-A0A927N529-F1
#
_cell.length_a   1.000
_cell.length_b   1.000
_cell.length_c   1.000
_cell.angle_alpha   90.00
_cell.angle_beta   90.00
_cell.angle_gamma   90.00
#
_symmetry.space_group_name_H-M   'P 1'
#
loop_
_entity.id
_entity.type
_entity.pdbx_description
1 polymer ?
#
loop_
_entity_poly.entity_id
_entity_poly.type
_entity_poly.pdbx_seq_one_letter_code
_entity_poly.pdbx_strand_id
1 'polypeptide(L)'
;MEGGWYVDLVELEEVGPKRLVVHDLYVDIVVPPLSRRYEVLDLDELADALRDGAIDPATTVRVLRDAQRFLDKLLRNLDPEAPNSWPDFPPAAIPG
;
A
#
# COMPACT_ATOMS: atom_id res chain seq x y z
N MET A 1 -6.50 -16.79 -7.71
CA MET A 1 -6.56 -15.63 -6.80
C MET A 1 -7.82 -14.80 -7.09
N GLU A 2 -9.00 -15.42 -7.21
CA GLU A 2 -10.21 -14.62 -7.40
C GLU A 2 -10.57 -13.95 -6.07
N GLY A 3 -10.67 -12.61 -6.09
CA GLY A 3 -11.12 -11.78 -4.95
C GLY A 3 -10.04 -11.28 -3.98
N GLY A 4 -8.74 -11.47 -4.27
CA GLY A 4 -7.64 -10.89 -3.47
C GLY A 4 -7.18 -9.54 -4.00
N TRP A 5 -6.48 -8.76 -3.16
CA TRP A 5 -5.89 -7.47 -3.51
C TRP A 5 -4.37 -7.52 -3.55
N TYR A 6 -3.82 -6.82 -4.52
CA TYR A 6 -2.43 -6.38 -4.55
C TYR A 6 -2.44 -4.87 -4.40
N VAL A 7 -1.72 -4.34 -3.43
CA VAL A 7 -1.68 -2.92 -3.11
C VAL A 7 -0.25 -2.46 -3.17
N ASP A 8 0.01 -1.50 -4.05
CA ASP A 8 1.32 -0.89 -4.26
C ASP A 8 1.32 0.53 -3.69
N LEU A 9 2.43 0.93 -3.07
CA LEU A 9 2.68 2.30 -2.66
C LEU A 9 3.40 3.04 -3.77
N VAL A 10 2.73 4.03 -4.34
CA VAL A 10 3.27 4.83 -5.45
C VAL A 10 3.27 6.33 -5.15
N GLU A 11 4.20 7.05 -5.78
CA GLU A 11 4.14 8.50 -5.92
C GLU A 11 3.63 8.86 -7.32
N LEU A 12 2.72 9.83 -7.37
CA LEU A 12 2.18 10.35 -8.63
C LEU A 12 2.76 11.73 -8.91
N GLU A 13 3.39 11.89 -10.07
CA GLU A 13 3.93 13.15 -10.55
C GLU A 13 3.15 13.62 -11.79
N GLU A 14 2.55 14.81 -11.72
CA GLU A 14 1.90 15.45 -12.86
C GLU A 14 2.92 16.11 -13.79
N VAL A 15 3.15 15.51 -14.96
CA VAL A 15 4.10 16.00 -15.98
C VAL A 15 3.43 16.73 -17.16
N GLY A 16 2.14 17.06 -17.00
CA GLY A 16 1.37 17.90 -17.91
C GLY A 16 -0.09 17.46 -18.03
N PRO A 17 -0.86 18.11 -18.93
CA PRO A 17 -2.29 17.84 -19.03
C PRO A 17 -2.58 16.36 -19.33
N LYS A 18 -3.28 15.70 -18.41
CA LYS A 18 -3.65 14.27 -18.48
C LYS A 18 -2.44 13.33 -18.61
N ARG A 19 -1.28 13.71 -18.07
CA ARG A 19 -0.08 12.88 -18.03
C ARG A 19 0.44 12.77 -16.61
N LEU A 20 0.56 11.54 -16.14
CA LEU A 20 1.12 11.19 -14.85
C LEU A 20 2.33 10.29 -15.07
N VAL A 21 3.37 10.52 -14.28
CA VAL A 21 4.41 9.52 -14.02
C VAL A 21 4.06 8.87 -12.70
N VAL A 22 4.11 7.54 -12.67
CA VAL A 22 3.91 6.73 -11.47
C VAL A 22 5.27 6.22 -11.06
N HIS A 23 5.72 6.60 -9.88
CA HIS A 23 6.97 6.12 -9.29
C HIS A 23 6.63 5.05 -8.26
N ASP A 24 7.17 3.86 -8.47
CA ASP A 24 7.12 2.74 -7.52
C ASP A 24 7.92 3.08 -6.26
N LEU A 25 7.37 2.80 -5.08
CA LEU A 25 8.02 3.08 -3.79
C LEU A 25 8.38 1.80 -3.00
N TYR A 26 8.56 0.68 -3.71
CA TYR A 26 9.12 -0.60 -3.25
C TYR A 26 8.33 -1.35 -2.19
N VAL A 27 7.21 -0.83 -1.69
CA VAL A 27 6.44 -1.50 -0.63
C VAL A 27 5.11 -1.96 -1.17
N ASP A 28 4.95 -3.28 -1.19
CA ASP A 28 3.73 -3.93 -1.63
C ASP A 28 3.03 -4.66 -0.50
N ILE A 29 1.71 -4.80 -0.65
CA ILE A 29 0.86 -5.52 0.29
C ILE A 29 -0.06 -6.48 -0.46
N VAL A 30 0.01 -7.76 -0.10
CA VAL A 30 -0.90 -8.78 -0.61
C VAL A 30 -1.99 -9.08 0.42
N VAL A 31 -3.23 -9.07 -0.05
CA VAL A 31 -4.42 -9.36 0.75
C VAL A 31 -5.19 -10.53 0.12
N PRO A 32 -5.10 -11.74 0.68
CA PRO A 32 -5.83 -12.90 0.17
C PRO A 32 -7.35 -12.76 0.33
N PRO A 33 -8.15 -13.35 -0.58
CA PRO A 33 -9.62 -13.16 -0.64
C PRO A 33 -10.39 -13.58 0.61
N LEU A 34 -9.91 -14.60 1.32
CA LEU A 34 -10.68 -15.28 2.38
C LEU A 34 -10.03 -15.14 3.76
N SER A 35 -8.95 -14.36 3.86
CA SER A 35 -8.21 -14.19 5.10
C SER A 35 -7.97 -12.71 5.37
N ARG A 36 -8.06 -12.33 6.65
CA ARG A 36 -7.67 -10.99 7.11
C ARG A 36 -6.17 -10.88 7.41
N ARG A 37 -5.39 -11.91 7.06
CA ARG A 37 -3.94 -11.84 7.10
C ARG A 37 -3.48 -11.16 5.82
N TYR A 38 -2.65 -10.16 5.95
CA TYR A 38 -1.95 -9.53 4.83
C TYR A 38 -0.47 -9.84 4.94
N GLU A 39 0.21 -9.78 3.81
CA GLU A 39 1.65 -9.92 3.69
C GLU A 39 2.19 -8.57 3.24
N VAL A 40 3.20 -8.05 3.94
CA VAL A 40 3.98 -6.89 3.49
C VAL A 40 5.22 -7.43 2.79
N LEU A 41 5.45 -7.00 1.56
CA LEU A 41 6.53 -7.47 0.70
C LEU A 41 7.59 -6.37 0.52
N ASP A 42 8.76 -6.79 0.05
CA ASP A 42 9.80 -5.96 -0.57
C ASP A 42 10.40 -4.82 0.29
N LEU A 43 10.28 -4.94 1.62
CA LEU A 43 10.96 -4.04 2.56
C LEU A 43 12.49 -4.09 2.46
N ASP A 44 13.05 -5.20 2.00
CA ASP A 44 14.48 -5.32 1.70
C ASP A 44 14.85 -4.55 0.43
N GLU A 45 13.99 -4.55 -0.60
CA GLU A 45 14.18 -3.70 -1.78
C GLU A 45 14.10 -2.20 -1.42
N LEU A 46 13.17 -1.79 -0.55
CA LEU A 46 13.15 -0.42 -0.01
C LEU A 46 14.47 -0.08 0.71
N ALA A 47 15.01 -1.01 1.49
CA ALA A 47 16.26 -0.81 2.22
C ALA A 47 17.46 -0.67 1.26
N ASP A 48 17.50 -1.49 0.21
CA ASP A 48 18.52 -1.43 -0.83
C ASP A 48 18.41 -0.15 -1.66
N ALA A 49 17.20 0.27 -2.02
CA ALA A 49 16.95 1.53 -2.71
C ALA A 49 17.41 2.75 -1.89
N LEU A 50 17.16 2.74 -0.57
CA LEU A 50 17.65 3.79 0.33
C LEU A 50 19.19 3.77 0.41
N ARG A 51 19.79 2.58 0.56
CA ARG A 51 21.25 2.41 0.62
C ARG A 51 21.93 2.95 -0.64
N ASP A 52 21.36 2.63 -1.79
CA ASP A 52 21.94 2.93 -3.10
C ASP A 52 21.58 4.34 -3.58
N GLY A 53 20.75 5.07 -2.82
CA GLY A 53 20.34 6.45 -3.10
C GLY A 53 19.29 6.59 -4.20
N ALA A 54 18.63 5.49 -4.59
CA ALA A 54 17.54 5.48 -5.56
C ALA A 54 16.26 6.12 -5.00
N ILE A 55 16.10 6.12 -3.67
CA ILE A 55 15.07 6.85 -2.94
C ILE A 55 15.71 7.65 -1.81
N ASP A 56 15.24 8.87 -1.58
CA ASP A 56 15.80 9.71 -0.53
C ASP A 56 15.25 9.33 0.87
N PRO A 57 15.97 9.68 1.96
CA PRO A 57 15.53 9.35 3.32
C PRO A 57 14.17 9.94 3.71
N ALA A 58 13.82 11.14 3.23
CA ALA A 58 12.55 11.77 3.57
C ALA A 58 11.38 11.05 2.87
N THR A 59 11.56 10.63 1.62
CA THR A 59 10.59 9.79 0.90
C THR A 59 10.45 8.43 1.56
N THR A 60 11.55 7.78 1.94
CA THR A 60 11.50 6.51 2.69
C THR A 60 10.70 6.62 3.99
N VAL A 61 10.90 7.70 4.76
CA VAL A 61 10.12 7.95 5.99
C VAL A 61 8.62 8.11 5.70
N ARG A 62 8.25 8.74 4.59
CA ARG A 62 6.84 8.87 4.18
C ARG A 62 6.26 7.50 3.81
N VAL A 63 6.96 6.72 2.99
CA VAL A 63 6.56 5.35 2.58
C VAL A 63 6.25 4.49 3.80
N LEU A 64 7.17 4.42 4.76
CA LEU A 64 6.98 3.63 5.98
C LEU A 64 5.77 4.09 6.80
N ARG A 65 5.54 5.39 6.90
CA ARG A 65 4.39 5.95 7.64
C ARG A 65 3.08 5.69 6.93
N ASP A 66 3.04 5.83 5.62
CA ASP A 66 1.82 5.67 4.85
C ASP A 66 1.44 4.20 4.71
N ALA A 67 2.42 3.30 4.57
CA ALA A 67 2.22 1.86 4.70
C ALA A 67 1.58 1.52 6.05
N GLN A 68 2.18 1.96 7.16
CA GLN A 68 1.64 1.70 8.50
C GLN A 68 0.22 2.26 8.68
N ARG A 69 -0.05 3.47 8.19
CA ARG A 69 -1.38 4.09 8.26
C ARG A 69 -2.41 3.34 7.42
N PHE A 70 -2.02 2.85 6.25
CA PHE A 70 -2.87 2.01 5.40
C PHE A 70 -3.25 0.72 6.14
N LEU A 71 -2.25 0.03 6.68
CA LEU A 71 -2.45 -1.18 7.49
C LEU A 71 -3.39 -0.91 8.66
N ASP A 72 -3.12 0.13 9.45
CA ASP A 72 -3.92 0.47 10.64
C ASP A 72 -5.37 0.83 10.31
N LYS A 73 -5.62 1.51 9.19
CA LYS A 73 -6.97 1.95 8.82
C LYS A 73 -7.79 0.88 8.12
N LEU A 74 -7.17 0.05 7.29
CA LEU A 74 -7.89 -0.79 6.34
C LEU A 74 -7.72 -2.28 6.57
N LEU A 75 -6.59 -2.72 7.13
CA LEU A 75 -6.30 -4.16 7.28
C LEU A 75 -6.21 -4.60 8.74
N ARG A 76 -5.97 -3.69 9.68
CA ARG A 76 -5.85 -3.98 11.11
C ARG A 76 -7.24 -4.18 11.71
N ASN A 77 -7.68 -5.43 11.77
CA ASN A 77 -8.89 -5.79 12.49
C ASN A 77 -8.66 -5.82 14.00
N LEU A 78 -8.96 -4.72 14.69
CA LEU A 78 -8.92 -4.65 16.16
C LEU A 78 -10.17 -5.24 16.83
N ASP A 79 -11.21 -5.55 16.06
CA ASP A 79 -12.47 -6.09 16.57
C ASP A 79 -12.60 -7.59 16.26
N PRO A 80 -12.48 -8.47 17.27
CA PRO A 80 -12.62 -9.92 17.09
C PRO A 80 -14.04 -10.36 16.69
N GLU A 81 -15.05 -9.50 16.88
CA GLU A 81 -16.46 -9.78 16.54
C GLU A 81 -16.86 -9.24 15.15
N ALA A 82 -15.97 -8.50 14.48
CA ALA A 82 -16.27 -7.94 13.17
C ALA A 82 -16.54 -9.07 12.14
N PRO A 83 -17.63 -8.97 11.34
CA PRO A 83 -18.08 -10.05 10.46
C PRO A 83 -16.97 -10.48 9.50
N ASN A 84 -16.83 -11.76 9.17
CA ASN A 84 -15.78 -12.28 8.28
C ASN A 84 -15.77 -11.70 6.83
N SER A 85 -16.72 -10.82 6.50
CA SER A 85 -16.73 -10.06 5.25
C SER A 85 -15.86 -8.81 5.35
N TRP A 86 -15.21 -8.45 4.24
CA TRP A 86 -14.52 -7.16 4.11
C TRP A 86 -15.53 -6.00 4.10
N PRO A 87 -15.17 -4.80 4.61
CA PRO A 87 -15.86 -3.58 4.19
C PRO A 87 -15.71 -3.39 2.67
N ASP A 88 -16.47 -2.49 2.05
CA ASP A 88 -16.36 -2.16 0.60
C ASP A 88 -14.90 -1.84 0.23
N PHE A 89 -14.14 -2.85 -0.20
CA PHE A 89 -12.73 -2.78 -0.52
C PHE A 89 -12.44 -3.58 -1.82
N PRO A 90 -12.01 -2.90 -2.89
CA PRO A 90 -11.70 -1.47 -2.91
C PRO A 90 -13.03 -0.70 -2.83
N PRO A 91 -13.04 0.52 -2.28
CA PRO A 91 -14.29 1.28 -2.30
C PRO A 91 -14.72 1.52 -3.75
N ALA A 92 -16.03 1.49 -4.03
CA ALA A 92 -16.54 1.74 -5.38
C ALA A 92 -16.15 3.13 -5.93
N ALA A 93 -15.74 4.05 -5.05
CA ALA A 93 -15.15 5.34 -5.40
C ALA A 93 -14.10 5.77 -4.36
N ILE A 94 -13.03 6.43 -4.82
CA ILE A 94 -12.08 7.12 -3.94
C ILE A 94 -12.70 8.49 -3.57
N PRO A 95 -12.89 8.82 -2.28
CA PRO A 95 -13.37 10.14 -1.88
C PRO A 95 -12.40 11.22 -2.36
N GLY A 96 -12.94 12.26 -3.02
CA GLY A 96 -12.17 13.43 -3.47
C GLY A 96 -11.80 14.39 -2.34
#